data_AF-A0A820WP72-F1
#
_entry.id   AF-A0A820WP72-F1
#
_cell.length_a   1.000
_cell.length_b   1.000
_cell.length_c   1.000
_cell.angle_alpha   90.00
_cell.angle_beta   90.00
_cell.angle_gamma   90.00
#
_symmetry.space_group_name_H-M   'P 1'
#
loop_
_entity.id
_entity.type
_entity.pdbx_description
1 polymer ?
#
loop_
_entity_poly.entity_id
_entity_poly.type
_entity_poly.pdbx_seq_one_letter_code
_entity_poly.pdbx_strand_id
1 'polypeptide(L)'
;MQKSIKCFFFVLDDFPKVWSVLLTNIEKSALAKNPEIALAALKSFNDLVNIPINPALSPSSKKPLIPRDQQLWQQAWQVWLNIGNGCSRCPPERVIIIDRYDSNIPSQNFLTFFIDIFPNLINHIWSSDFIHNAKHFEQFSTIIERVLAVPIHSDMALFLIPTDVNLTLLQESAYKAMEFVCKNLKLELTKTTNASALLPICFKRLLILVLYAINPPVFDCTEQIKKIPTNKQQSNGKNDSNVNFVPFSEKILRMTISFYEDVADNPAVIENGTLQTIIQTLQVPLSMKYNCPSSTTWKLAIECFFRSLKVGLVVARKHRNAFESMWTELAKTFDDFLFSKSIPPTDIPIEELQRDEAIDCQAIELIRDDILPHANVLPETFITKILNILNRGSIYSCATDNFIDIDSARRLREEFSKICFETLLKYSFINDSSSSNDNLVITRLALSSMLNRCKEILQKYAHDERLHGKCPLPRPRTAEMISVLKALSTLIGALKRAPKDSVEINIWHQLIALYPCLVECTTSPSPQICNAIKDTLHQYFTLLTPPPSVR
;
A
#
# COMPACT_ATOMS: atom_id res chain seq x y z
N MET A 1 25.06 38.55 -26.79
CA MET A 1 24.68 39.63 -25.86
C MET A 1 24.11 39.13 -24.52
N GLN A 2 23.31 38.05 -24.45
CA GLN A 2 22.78 37.53 -23.17
C GLN A 2 23.83 36.98 -22.17
N LYS A 3 24.99 36.50 -22.62
CA LYS A 3 26.08 36.04 -21.73
C LYS A 3 26.82 37.18 -21.02
N SER A 4 26.88 38.37 -21.63
CA SER A 4 27.66 39.51 -21.10
C SER A 4 26.89 40.31 -20.05
N ILE A 5 25.56 40.31 -20.08
CA ILE A 5 24.71 40.92 -19.04
C ILE A 5 24.73 40.07 -17.75
N LYS A 6 24.87 38.74 -17.88
CA LYS A 6 24.83 37.78 -16.74
C LYS A 6 26.03 37.86 -15.78
N CYS A 7 27.19 38.34 -16.22
CA CYS A 7 28.36 38.55 -15.35
C CYS A 7 28.49 40.01 -14.86
N PHE A 8 27.86 40.98 -15.53
CA PHE A 8 27.98 42.41 -15.18
C PHE A 8 27.11 42.80 -13.98
N PHE A 9 26.00 42.07 -13.74
CA PHE A 9 25.05 42.42 -12.69
C PHE A 9 25.52 42.08 -11.26
N PHE A 10 26.42 41.11 -11.09
CA PHE A 10 26.99 40.78 -9.76
C PHE A 10 27.96 41.84 -9.22
N VAL A 11 28.36 42.82 -10.04
CA VAL A 11 29.35 43.87 -9.69
C VAL A 11 28.69 45.19 -9.25
N LEU A 12 27.36 45.31 -9.35
CA LEU A 12 26.63 46.55 -9.01
C LEU A 12 26.13 46.52 -7.56
N ASP A 13 26.41 47.59 -6.80
CA ASP A 13 25.93 47.71 -5.41
C ASP A 13 24.40 47.73 -5.27
N ASP A 14 23.68 48.14 -6.31
CA ASP A 14 22.22 48.15 -6.37
C ASP A 14 21.59 46.83 -6.87
N PHE A 15 22.40 45.80 -7.16
CA PHE A 15 21.91 44.53 -7.69
C PHE A 15 20.77 43.89 -6.85
N PRO A 16 20.83 43.84 -5.51
CA PRO A 16 19.73 43.28 -4.72
C PRO A 16 18.40 44.02 -4.89
N LYS A 17 18.43 45.34 -5.11
CA LYS A 17 17.21 46.13 -5.36
C LYS A 17 16.65 45.82 -6.75
N VAL A 18 17.51 45.77 -7.76
CA VAL A 18 17.11 45.42 -9.15
C VAL A 18 16.56 44.00 -9.20
N TRP A 19 17.18 43.06 -8.50
CA TRP A 19 16.72 41.68 -8.37
C TRP A 19 15.32 41.59 -7.75
N SER A 20 15.10 42.26 -6.61
CA SER A 20 13.79 42.30 -5.95
C SER A 20 12.69 42.91 -6.84
N VAL A 21 12.98 44.00 -7.55
CA VAL A 21 12.03 44.62 -8.48
C VAL A 21 11.72 43.71 -9.66
N LEU A 22 12.74 43.06 -10.23
CA LEU A 22 12.58 42.11 -11.33
C LEU A 22 11.69 40.93 -10.91
N LEU A 23 11.97 40.33 -9.76
CA LEU A 23 11.18 39.22 -9.21
C LEU A 23 9.74 39.63 -8.90
N THR A 24 9.53 40.84 -8.38
CA THR A 24 8.18 41.39 -8.11
C THR A 24 7.38 41.56 -9.40
N ASN A 25 8.03 42.02 -10.48
CA ASN A 25 7.37 42.14 -11.78
C ASN A 25 7.06 40.76 -12.38
N ILE A 26 7.97 39.81 -12.27
CA ILE A 26 7.73 38.41 -12.68
C ILE A 26 6.54 37.83 -11.93
N GLU A 27 6.46 38.00 -10.61
CA GLU A 27 5.34 37.52 -9.79
C GLU A 27 4.00 38.10 -10.30
N LYS A 28 3.92 39.41 -10.48
CA LYS A 28 2.71 40.08 -10.97
C LYS A 28 2.32 39.63 -12.38
N SER A 29 3.30 39.48 -13.27
CA SER A 29 3.06 39.04 -14.64
C SER A 29 2.67 37.56 -14.72
N ALA A 30 3.23 36.70 -13.87
CA ALA A 30 2.89 35.29 -13.78
C ALA A 30 1.46 35.05 -13.26
N LEU A 31 0.94 35.99 -12.46
CA LEU A 31 -0.44 35.97 -11.95
C LEU A 31 -1.42 36.82 -12.79
N ALA A 32 -0.99 37.28 -13.97
CA ALA A 32 -1.87 38.03 -14.87
C ALA A 32 -2.95 37.12 -15.48
N LYS A 33 -4.13 37.69 -15.77
CA LYS A 33 -5.24 36.98 -16.42
C LYS A 33 -4.90 36.47 -17.84
N ASN A 34 -3.92 37.09 -18.51
CA ASN A 34 -3.52 36.67 -19.85
C ASN A 34 -2.55 35.48 -19.77
N PRO A 35 -2.91 34.30 -20.30
CA PRO A 35 -2.09 33.08 -20.19
C PRO A 35 -0.74 33.19 -20.92
N GLU A 36 -0.63 33.99 -21.99
CA GLU A 36 0.62 34.19 -22.71
C GLU A 36 1.61 35.02 -21.90
N ILE A 37 1.13 36.10 -21.28
CA ILE A 37 1.93 36.96 -20.39
C ILE A 37 2.39 36.14 -19.19
N ALA A 38 1.49 35.36 -18.60
CA ALA A 38 1.79 34.50 -17.46
C ALA A 38 2.87 33.47 -17.79
N LEU A 39 2.76 32.78 -18.93
CA LEU A 39 3.75 31.80 -19.38
C LEU A 39 5.10 32.43 -19.74
N ALA A 40 5.10 33.60 -20.38
CA ALA A 40 6.33 34.33 -20.70
C ALA A 40 7.09 34.80 -19.45
N ALA A 41 6.35 35.20 -18.40
CA ALA A 41 6.92 35.54 -17.10
C ALA A 41 7.60 34.32 -16.45
N LEU A 42 6.95 33.14 -16.47
CA LEU A 42 7.57 31.91 -15.96
C LEU A 42 8.82 31.52 -16.75
N LYS A 43 8.80 31.61 -18.08
CA LYS A 43 9.98 31.32 -18.91
C LYS A 43 11.16 32.24 -18.54
N SER A 44 10.87 33.53 -18.36
CA SER A 44 11.85 34.51 -17.89
C SER A 44 12.38 34.15 -16.49
N PHE A 45 11.51 33.69 -15.59
CA PHE A 45 11.92 33.23 -14.27
C PHE A 45 12.82 31.99 -14.34
N ASN A 46 12.47 30.99 -15.15
CA ASN A 46 13.28 29.80 -15.37
C ASN A 46 14.68 30.15 -15.89
N ASP A 47 14.79 31.09 -16.84
CA ASP A 47 16.08 31.53 -17.41
C ASP A 47 16.98 32.26 -16.40
N LEU A 48 16.37 32.91 -15.38
CA LEU A 48 17.08 33.54 -14.26
C LEU A 48 17.57 32.52 -13.25
N VAL A 49 16.81 31.46 -13.03
CA VAL A 49 17.13 30.41 -12.05
C VAL A 49 18.14 29.38 -12.62
N ASN A 50 18.10 29.15 -13.94
CA ASN A 50 19.04 28.31 -14.68
C ASN A 50 20.41 28.98 -14.88
N ILE A 51 21.08 29.30 -13.78
CA ILE A 51 22.48 29.74 -13.78
C ILE A 51 23.35 28.50 -13.60
N PRO A 52 24.13 28.08 -14.61
CA PRO A 52 25.08 26.99 -14.42
C PRO A 52 26.14 27.42 -13.40
N ILE A 53 26.28 26.64 -12.32
CA ILE A 53 27.41 26.74 -11.40
C ILE A 53 28.65 26.40 -12.23
N ASN A 54 29.36 27.41 -12.73
CA ASN A 54 30.42 27.23 -13.70
C ASN A 54 31.69 26.73 -12.96
N PRO A 55 32.12 25.47 -13.14
CA PRO A 55 33.25 24.91 -12.39
C PRO A 55 34.61 25.52 -12.81
N ALA A 56 34.67 26.23 -13.94
CA ALA A 56 35.88 26.91 -14.42
C ALA A 56 36.22 28.21 -13.67
N LEU A 57 35.33 28.70 -12.79
CA LEU A 57 35.56 29.84 -11.91
C LEU A 57 35.69 29.44 -10.44
N SER A 58 35.87 28.14 -10.15
CA SER A 58 36.25 27.68 -8.82
C SER A 58 37.71 28.07 -8.53
N PRO A 59 38.02 29.08 -7.69
CA PRO A 59 39.25 28.96 -6.94
C PRO A 59 39.05 27.71 -6.08
N SER A 60 39.98 26.78 -6.19
CA SER A 60 40.17 25.69 -5.26
C SER A 60 39.78 26.11 -3.83
N SER A 61 39.05 25.22 -3.14
CA SER A 61 38.53 25.31 -1.77
C SER A 61 37.06 25.74 -1.64
N LYS A 62 36.33 24.88 -0.92
CA LYS A 62 35.09 25.12 -0.17
C LYS A 62 35.02 26.57 0.36
N LYS A 63 34.51 27.51 -0.44
CA LYS A 63 34.09 28.82 0.07
C LYS A 63 32.57 28.79 0.22
N PRO A 64 32.02 29.10 1.41
CA PRO A 64 30.58 29.23 1.59
C PRO A 64 30.03 30.27 0.60
N LEU A 65 28.81 30.06 0.10
CA LEU A 65 28.09 31.10 -0.65
C LEU A 65 28.17 32.41 0.16
N ILE A 66 28.43 33.52 -0.52
CA ILE A 66 28.43 34.83 0.14
C ILE A 66 27.02 35.04 0.72
N PRO A 67 26.85 35.48 1.99
CA PRO A 67 25.53 35.66 2.61
C PRO A 67 24.56 36.52 1.78
N ARG A 68 25.10 37.44 0.96
CA ARG A 68 24.38 38.28 0.00
C ARG A 68 23.68 37.46 -1.09
N ASP A 69 24.30 36.38 -1.57
CA ASP A 69 23.73 35.50 -2.59
C ASP A 69 22.62 34.60 -2.00
N GLN A 70 22.75 34.20 -0.73
CA GLN A 70 21.73 33.40 -0.04
C GLN A 70 20.41 34.17 0.09
N GLN A 71 20.46 35.48 0.41
CA GLN A 71 19.25 36.31 0.49
C GLN A 71 18.56 36.48 -0.87
N LEU A 72 19.32 36.57 -1.97
CA LEU A 72 18.75 36.69 -3.32
C LEU A 72 17.97 35.42 -3.71
N TRP A 73 18.51 34.25 -3.41
CA TRP A 73 17.84 32.98 -3.69
C TRP A 73 16.65 32.71 -2.77
N GLN A 74 16.70 33.16 -1.52
CA GLN A 74 15.53 33.16 -0.63
C GLN A 74 14.39 34.03 -1.18
N GLN A 75 14.69 35.19 -1.77
CA GLN A 75 13.68 36.02 -2.44
C GLN A 75 13.07 35.30 -3.66
N ALA A 76 13.89 34.63 -4.47
CA ALA A 76 13.39 33.84 -5.61
C ALA A 76 12.52 32.67 -5.16
N TRP A 77 12.89 31.99 -4.07
CA TRP A 77 12.07 30.96 -3.43
C TRP A 77 10.71 31.51 -2.98
N GLN A 78 10.70 32.69 -2.33
CA GLN A 78 9.46 33.32 -1.90
C GLN A 78 8.56 33.69 -3.09
N VAL A 79 9.13 34.15 -4.21
CA VAL A 79 8.36 34.41 -5.43
C VAL A 79 7.78 33.13 -6.02
N TRP A 80 8.54 32.03 -6.06
CA TRP A 80 7.99 30.74 -6.49
C TRP A 80 6.82 30.29 -5.61
N LEU A 81 6.94 30.46 -4.28
CA LEU A 81 5.86 30.19 -3.34
C LEU A 81 4.63 31.09 -3.59
N ASN A 82 4.83 32.38 -3.84
CA ASN A 82 3.75 33.32 -4.08
C ASN A 82 3.00 33.00 -5.38
N ILE A 83 3.74 32.72 -6.47
CA ILE A 83 3.16 32.29 -7.75
C ILE A 83 2.37 30.99 -7.56
N GLY A 84 2.95 29.99 -6.90
CA GLY A 84 2.29 28.71 -6.62
C GLY A 84 1.02 28.88 -5.81
N ASN A 85 1.04 29.71 -4.77
CA ASN A 85 -0.16 30.03 -4.00
C ASN A 85 -1.20 30.81 -4.82
N GLY A 86 -0.79 31.71 -5.70
CA GLY A 86 -1.69 32.51 -6.52
C GLY A 86 -2.38 31.68 -7.61
N CYS A 87 -1.66 30.76 -8.25
CA CYS A 87 -2.21 29.96 -9.36
C CYS A 87 -3.01 28.72 -8.90
N SER A 88 -2.78 28.23 -7.68
CA SER A 88 -3.41 26.99 -7.18
C SER A 88 -4.53 27.19 -6.16
N ARG A 89 -4.83 28.44 -5.75
CA ARG A 89 -5.92 28.75 -4.82
C ARG A 89 -7.25 28.88 -5.55
N CYS A 90 -8.31 28.35 -4.92
CA CYS A 90 -9.69 28.61 -5.32
C CYS A 90 -9.98 30.13 -5.24
N PRO A 91 -10.58 30.76 -6.26
CA PRO A 91 -11.03 32.14 -6.18
C PRO A 91 -12.06 32.33 -5.06
N PRO A 92 -12.09 33.48 -4.36
CA PRO A 92 -13.10 33.75 -3.34
C PRO A 92 -14.52 33.75 -3.93
N GLU A 93 -15.49 33.25 -3.15
CA GLU A 93 -16.90 32.97 -3.53
C GLU A 93 -17.59 34.11 -4.30
N ARG A 94 -17.27 35.37 -3.99
CA ARG A 94 -17.84 36.56 -4.67
C ARG A 94 -17.40 36.73 -6.13
N VAL A 95 -16.26 36.16 -6.52
CA VAL A 95 -15.69 36.27 -7.89
C VAL A 95 -16.29 35.21 -8.82
N ILE A 96 -16.65 34.04 -8.29
CA ILE A 96 -17.25 32.92 -9.05
C ILE A 96 -18.63 33.30 -9.61
N ILE A 97 -19.36 34.18 -8.92
CA ILE A 97 -20.71 34.62 -9.31
C ILE A 97 -20.69 35.60 -10.51
N ILE A 98 -19.57 36.29 -10.72
CA ILE A 98 -19.47 37.42 -11.67
C ILE A 98 -18.73 37.04 -12.94
N ASP A 99 -17.60 36.32 -12.83
CA ASP A 99 -16.79 35.88 -13.97
C ASP A 99 -17.05 34.40 -14.25
N ARG A 100 -17.32 34.03 -15.51
CA ARG A 100 -17.37 32.62 -15.93
C ARG A 100 -16.07 31.94 -15.48
N TYR A 101 -16.22 30.94 -14.61
CA TYR A 101 -15.18 30.18 -13.90
C TYR A 101 -13.94 29.84 -14.74
N ASP A 102 -14.13 29.58 -16.04
CA ASP A 102 -13.06 29.18 -16.98
C ASP A 102 -11.95 30.22 -17.17
N SER A 103 -12.21 31.51 -16.94
CA SER A 103 -11.24 32.58 -17.29
C SER A 103 -10.09 32.72 -16.28
N ASN A 104 -10.21 32.13 -15.08
CA ASN A 104 -9.28 32.34 -13.97
C ASN A 104 -8.47 31.08 -13.59
N ILE A 105 -8.68 29.94 -14.27
CA ILE A 105 -7.96 28.70 -13.96
C ILE A 105 -6.74 28.61 -14.87
N PRO A 106 -5.52 28.41 -14.31
CA PRO A 106 -4.31 28.31 -15.12
C PRO A 106 -4.33 27.08 -16.04
N SER A 107 -3.66 27.19 -17.18
CA SER A 107 -3.54 26.06 -18.11
C SER A 107 -2.62 24.97 -17.56
N GLN A 108 -2.86 23.71 -17.97
CA GLN A 108 -2.01 22.57 -17.60
C GLN A 108 -0.54 22.78 -18.03
N ASN A 109 -0.29 23.42 -19.17
CA ASN A 109 1.06 23.77 -19.63
C ASN A 109 1.75 24.78 -18.70
N PHE A 110 1.03 25.79 -18.22
CA PHE A 110 1.55 26.75 -17.26
C PHE A 110 1.93 26.06 -15.94
N LEU A 111 1.04 25.23 -15.39
CA LEU A 111 1.28 24.50 -14.15
C LEU A 111 2.45 23.52 -14.26
N THR A 112 2.53 22.79 -15.38
CA THR A 112 3.63 21.86 -15.65
C THR A 112 4.97 22.60 -15.64
N PHE A 113 5.06 23.69 -16.41
CA PHE A 113 6.27 24.49 -16.49
C PHE A 113 6.64 25.15 -15.15
N PHE A 114 5.65 25.58 -14.37
CA PHE A 114 5.86 26.12 -13.03
C PHE A 114 6.52 25.11 -12.07
N ILE A 115 6.08 23.84 -12.11
CA ILE A 115 6.70 22.77 -11.31
C ILE A 115 8.11 22.44 -11.83
N ASP A 116 8.35 22.46 -13.14
CA ASP A 116 9.68 22.17 -13.72
C ASP A 116 10.76 23.21 -13.33
N ILE A 117 10.38 24.40 -12.88
CA ILE A 117 11.33 25.41 -12.36
C ILE A 117 11.91 24.99 -11.01
N PHE A 118 11.17 24.19 -10.22
CA PHE A 118 11.52 23.88 -8.84
C PHE A 118 12.92 23.26 -8.66
N PRO A 119 13.33 22.20 -9.39
CA PRO A 119 14.65 21.58 -9.20
C PRO A 119 15.81 22.57 -9.40
N ASN A 120 15.68 23.46 -10.39
CA ASN A 120 16.73 24.43 -10.70
C ASN A 120 16.80 25.51 -9.61
N LEU A 121 15.67 25.91 -9.05
CA LEU A 121 15.61 26.89 -7.97
C LEU A 121 16.16 26.34 -6.67
N ILE A 122 15.71 25.14 -6.32
CA ILE A 122 16.00 24.56 -5.02
C ILE A 122 17.49 24.19 -4.88
N ASN A 123 18.17 23.85 -5.98
CA ASN A 123 19.62 23.59 -6.00
C ASN A 123 20.45 24.71 -5.34
N HIS A 124 20.01 25.97 -5.43
CA HIS A 124 20.74 27.11 -4.85
C HIS A 124 20.51 27.28 -3.35
N ILE A 125 19.38 26.81 -2.82
CA ILE A 125 19.01 26.93 -1.39
C ILE A 125 19.01 25.60 -0.63
N TRP A 126 19.26 24.49 -1.33
CA TRP A 126 19.13 23.13 -0.80
C TRP A 126 19.95 22.91 0.47
N SER A 127 21.27 23.13 0.36
CA SER A 127 22.23 22.86 1.43
C SER A 127 22.29 23.97 2.48
N SER A 128 21.84 25.19 2.13
CA SER A 128 22.00 26.37 2.98
C SER A 128 20.79 26.65 3.87
N ASP A 129 19.57 26.34 3.41
CA ASP A 129 18.34 26.74 4.11
C ASP A 129 17.24 25.65 4.04
N PHE A 130 16.99 25.07 2.85
CA PHE A 130 15.86 24.16 2.64
C PHE A 130 15.87 22.94 3.56
N ILE A 131 17.04 22.33 3.79
CA ILE A 131 17.18 21.16 4.67
C ILE A 131 16.97 21.52 6.15
N HIS A 132 17.33 22.73 6.54
CA HIS A 132 17.28 23.16 7.95
C HIS A 132 15.90 23.64 8.37
N ASN A 133 15.02 23.95 7.41
CA ASN A 133 13.70 24.49 7.67
C ASN A 133 12.58 23.62 7.10
N ALA A 134 12.02 22.77 7.97
CA ALA A 134 10.89 21.90 7.67
C ALA A 134 9.70 22.61 6.99
N LYS A 135 9.48 23.89 7.30
CA LYS A 135 8.38 24.67 6.70
C LYS A 135 8.52 24.80 5.18
N HIS A 136 9.74 24.86 4.65
CA HIS A 136 9.93 24.97 3.21
C HIS A 136 9.47 23.71 2.47
N PHE A 137 9.74 22.53 3.03
CA PHE A 137 9.24 21.28 2.47
C PHE A 137 7.71 21.18 2.58
N GLU A 138 7.11 21.63 3.70
CA GLU A 138 5.66 21.66 3.85
C GLU A 138 4.98 22.61 2.84
N GLN A 139 5.55 23.80 2.64
CA GLN A 139 5.07 24.77 1.66
C GLN A 139 5.17 24.22 0.22
N PHE A 140 6.31 23.61 -0.13
CA PHE A 140 6.50 22.91 -1.40
C PHE A 140 5.43 21.82 -1.60
N SER A 141 5.28 20.93 -0.62
CA SER A 141 4.34 19.80 -0.71
C SER A 141 2.90 20.28 -0.84
N THR A 142 2.51 21.34 -0.10
CA THR A 142 1.18 21.94 -0.20
C THR A 142 0.92 22.53 -1.59
N ILE A 143 1.93 23.13 -2.23
CA ILE A 143 1.80 23.64 -3.60
C ILE A 143 1.63 22.48 -4.58
N ILE A 144 2.42 21.41 -4.47
CA ILE A 144 2.28 20.21 -5.31
C ILE A 144 0.86 19.64 -5.20
N GLU A 145 0.36 19.45 -3.97
CA GLU A 145 -0.99 18.95 -3.72
C GLU A 145 -2.07 19.84 -4.36
N ARG A 146 -1.98 21.17 -4.20
CA ARG A 146 -2.96 22.11 -4.76
C ARG A 146 -2.89 22.22 -6.28
N VAL A 147 -1.69 22.21 -6.84
CA VAL A 147 -1.47 22.27 -8.29
C VAL A 147 -2.04 21.01 -8.95
N LEU A 148 -1.84 19.83 -8.35
CA LEU A 148 -2.44 18.59 -8.84
C LEU A 148 -3.97 18.57 -8.71
N ALA A 149 -4.54 19.30 -7.74
CA ALA A 149 -5.99 19.42 -7.59
C ALA A 149 -6.65 20.33 -8.66
N VAL A 150 -5.88 21.15 -9.39
CA VAL A 150 -6.46 22.08 -10.37
C VAL A 150 -7.12 21.31 -11.53
N PRO A 151 -8.40 21.56 -11.85
CA PRO A 151 -9.12 20.83 -12.89
C PRO A 151 -8.56 21.10 -14.30
N ILE A 152 -8.74 20.14 -15.20
CA ILE A 152 -8.40 20.30 -16.63
C ILE A 152 -9.56 20.98 -17.37
N HIS A 153 -9.25 22.04 -18.13
CA HIS A 153 -10.21 22.71 -19.02
C HIS A 153 -10.77 21.76 -20.09
N SER A 154 -12.08 21.83 -20.33
CA SER A 154 -12.85 20.92 -21.19
C SER A 154 -12.31 20.80 -22.62
N ASP A 155 -11.74 21.86 -23.18
CA ASP A 155 -11.29 21.90 -24.58
C ASP A 155 -10.02 21.06 -24.83
N MET A 156 -9.25 20.75 -23.77
CA MET A 156 -8.05 19.88 -23.84
C MET A 156 -8.30 18.48 -23.25
N ALA A 157 -9.46 18.25 -22.62
CA ALA A 157 -9.78 17.02 -21.91
C ALA A 157 -9.82 15.79 -22.85
N LEU A 158 -10.20 15.97 -24.13
CA LEU A 158 -10.27 14.89 -25.12
C LEU A 158 -8.90 14.38 -25.60
N PHE A 159 -7.84 15.19 -25.48
CA PHE A 159 -6.47 14.83 -25.89
C PHE A 159 -5.55 14.49 -24.72
N LEU A 160 -5.97 14.81 -23.49
CA LEU A 160 -5.28 14.52 -22.25
C LEU A 160 -5.85 13.29 -21.52
N ILE A 161 -6.87 12.60 -22.08
CA ILE A 161 -7.41 11.37 -21.51
C ILE A 161 -6.23 10.41 -21.34
N PRO A 162 -5.83 10.11 -20.10
CA PRO A 162 -4.84 9.09 -19.86
C PRO A 162 -5.41 7.80 -20.44
N THR A 163 -4.72 7.19 -21.40
CA THR A 163 -4.81 5.72 -21.48
C THR A 163 -4.48 5.19 -20.09
N ASP A 164 -5.05 4.07 -19.68
CA ASP A 164 -4.97 3.52 -18.30
C ASP A 164 -3.55 3.37 -17.70
N VAL A 165 -2.50 3.69 -18.46
CA VAL A 165 -1.08 3.52 -18.15
C VAL A 165 -0.29 4.85 -18.12
N ASN A 166 -0.76 5.93 -18.75
CA ASN A 166 0.09 7.12 -19.01
C ASN A 166 -0.18 8.27 -18.04
N LEU A 167 0.87 8.97 -17.63
CA LEU A 167 0.78 10.16 -16.79
C LEU A 167 0.49 11.40 -17.64
N THR A 168 -0.22 12.35 -17.05
CA THR A 168 -0.25 13.71 -17.62
C THR A 168 1.13 14.36 -17.46
N LEU A 169 1.42 15.36 -18.31
CA LEU A 169 2.69 16.12 -18.19
C LEU A 169 2.85 16.73 -16.80
N LEU A 170 1.76 17.25 -16.22
CA LEU A 170 1.77 17.81 -14.88
C LEU A 170 2.09 16.76 -13.81
N GLN A 171 1.47 15.57 -13.88
CA GLN A 171 1.76 14.47 -12.97
C GLN A 171 3.21 13.99 -13.09
N GLU A 172 3.76 13.93 -14.31
CA GLU A 172 5.16 13.55 -14.55
C GLU A 172 6.13 14.61 -13.98
N SER A 173 5.85 15.91 -14.15
CA SER A 173 6.63 16.99 -13.55
C SER A 173 6.56 16.98 -12.02
N ALA A 174 5.37 16.77 -11.44
CA ALA A 174 5.20 16.63 -9.99
C ALA A 174 5.95 15.41 -9.43
N TYR A 175 5.88 14.27 -10.13
CA TYR A 175 6.65 13.07 -9.79
C TYR A 175 8.16 13.37 -9.79
N LYS A 176 8.68 13.99 -10.86
CA LYS A 176 10.11 14.36 -10.96
C LYS A 176 10.54 15.33 -9.87
N ALA A 177 9.71 16.28 -9.49
CA ALA A 177 10.00 17.22 -8.41
C ALA A 177 10.10 16.49 -7.05
N MET A 178 9.19 15.56 -6.76
CA MET A 178 9.26 14.71 -5.55
C MET A 178 10.45 13.75 -5.58
N GLU A 179 10.74 13.16 -6.74
CA GLU A 179 11.89 12.28 -6.93
C GLU A 179 13.22 13.02 -6.71
N PHE A 180 13.30 14.25 -7.21
CA PHE A 180 14.44 15.13 -6.98
C PHE A 180 14.66 15.36 -5.47
N VAL A 181 13.59 15.64 -4.71
CA VAL A 181 13.70 15.81 -3.25
C VAL A 181 14.20 14.54 -2.57
N CYS A 182 13.62 13.37 -2.88
CA CYS A 182 14.03 12.10 -2.27
C CYS A 182 15.49 11.76 -2.58
N LYS A 183 15.92 11.92 -3.84
CA LYS A 183 17.31 11.66 -4.28
C LYS A 183 18.30 12.58 -3.57
N ASN A 184 18.03 13.88 -3.52
CA ASN A 184 18.94 14.82 -2.86
C ASN A 184 18.94 14.65 -1.34
N LEU A 185 17.80 14.30 -0.74
CA LEU A 185 17.73 14.02 0.69
C LEU A 185 18.58 12.78 1.04
N LYS A 186 18.49 11.71 0.23
CA LYS A 186 19.35 10.52 0.35
C LYS A 186 20.84 10.88 0.32
N LEU A 187 21.26 11.74 -0.61
CA LEU A 187 22.65 12.19 -0.71
C LEU A 187 23.09 12.98 0.53
N GLU A 188 22.23 13.86 1.06
CA GLU A 188 22.56 14.70 2.20
C GLU A 188 22.54 13.97 3.55
N LEU A 189 21.77 12.88 3.67
CA LEU A 189 21.81 12.02 4.87
C LEU A 189 23.20 11.40 5.12
N THR A 190 24.03 11.28 4.07
CA THR A 190 25.43 10.84 4.24
C THR A 190 26.36 11.93 4.76
N LYS A 191 25.94 13.20 4.70
CA LYS A 191 26.76 14.37 5.01
C LYS A 191 26.35 15.08 6.31
N THR A 192 25.05 15.12 6.61
CA THR A 192 24.51 15.89 7.74
C THR A 192 23.36 15.18 8.42
N THR A 193 23.31 15.26 9.76
CA THR A 193 22.24 14.70 10.57
C THR A 193 20.95 15.51 10.48
N ASN A 194 21.03 16.81 10.16
CA ASN A 194 19.87 17.70 10.08
C ASN A 194 18.85 17.28 9.01
N ALA A 195 19.31 16.61 7.94
CA ALA A 195 18.45 16.03 6.90
C ALA A 195 17.48 14.97 7.45
N SER A 196 17.81 14.32 8.58
CA SER A 196 16.96 13.29 9.16
C SER A 196 15.63 13.85 9.69
N ALA A 197 15.58 15.12 10.09
CA ALA A 197 14.35 15.77 10.56
C ALA A 197 13.29 15.93 9.46
N LEU A 198 13.69 15.95 8.18
CA LEU A 198 12.77 16.04 7.05
C LEU A 198 12.16 14.70 6.65
N LEU A 199 12.77 13.58 7.03
CA LEU A 199 12.33 12.24 6.62
C LEU A 199 10.85 11.96 6.98
N PRO A 200 10.40 12.16 8.23
CA PRO A 200 9.01 11.85 8.59
C PRO A 200 7.99 12.69 7.81
N ILE A 201 8.30 13.97 7.60
CA ILE A 201 7.43 14.91 6.87
C ILE A 201 7.37 14.50 5.40
N CYS A 202 8.51 14.12 4.81
CA CYS A 202 8.59 13.62 3.44
C CYS A 202 7.74 12.38 3.25
N PHE A 203 7.89 11.36 4.10
CA PHE A 203 7.07 10.15 4.04
C PHE A 203 5.59 10.44 4.20
N LYS A 204 5.20 11.27 5.17
CA LYS A 204 3.79 11.64 5.37
C LYS A 204 3.18 12.22 4.09
N ARG A 205 3.93 13.09 3.37
CA ARG A 205 3.47 13.70 2.12
C ARG A 205 3.44 12.73 0.96
N LEU A 206 4.46 11.90 0.80
CA LEU A 206 4.48 10.85 -0.21
C LEU A 206 3.30 9.88 -0.05
N LEU A 207 3.00 9.47 1.19
CA LEU A 207 1.90 8.54 1.48
C LEU A 207 0.51 9.16 1.22
N ILE A 208 0.33 10.47 1.41
CA ILE A 208 -0.89 11.17 0.97
C ILE A 208 -1.05 11.06 -0.54
N LEU A 209 0.03 11.31 -1.31
CA LEU A 209 0.00 11.18 -2.77
C LEU A 209 -0.24 9.74 -3.24
N VAL A 210 0.18 8.73 -2.49
CA VAL A 210 -0.17 7.31 -2.77
C VAL A 210 -1.69 7.09 -2.69
N LEU A 211 -2.37 7.74 -1.75
CA LEU A 211 -3.82 7.59 -1.59
C LEU A 211 -4.64 8.28 -2.69
N TYR A 212 -4.03 9.08 -3.56
CA TYR A 212 -4.74 9.70 -4.70
C TYR A 212 -5.24 8.67 -5.72
N ALA A 213 -4.70 7.44 -5.71
CA ALA A 213 -5.25 6.34 -6.50
C ALA A 213 -6.70 6.02 -6.14
N ILE A 214 -7.07 6.22 -4.87
CA ILE A 214 -8.38 5.86 -4.30
C ILE A 214 -9.21 7.13 -4.04
N ASN A 215 -8.58 8.13 -3.43
CA ASN A 215 -9.17 9.40 -3.06
C ASN A 215 -8.46 10.53 -3.82
N PRO A 216 -8.80 10.76 -5.09
CA PRO A 216 -8.17 11.82 -5.88
C PRO A 216 -8.40 13.20 -5.25
N PRO A 217 -7.47 14.15 -5.44
CA PRO A 217 -7.59 15.47 -4.84
C PRO A 217 -8.79 16.22 -5.41
N VAL A 218 -9.52 16.90 -4.53
CA VAL A 218 -10.69 17.70 -4.90
C VAL A 218 -10.30 19.18 -4.90
N PHE A 219 -10.67 19.91 -5.95
CA PHE A 219 -10.54 21.36 -5.96
C PHE A 219 -11.71 21.99 -5.20
N ASP A 220 -11.43 22.72 -4.12
CA ASP A 220 -12.41 23.24 -3.15
C ASP A 220 -13.59 24.04 -3.77
N CYS A 221 -13.47 24.58 -5.00
CA CYS A 221 -14.56 25.30 -5.65
C CYS A 221 -15.69 24.37 -6.19
N THR A 222 -15.44 23.07 -6.35
CA THR A 222 -16.39 22.11 -6.96
C THR A 222 -17.62 21.83 -6.07
N GLU A 223 -17.46 21.86 -4.75
CA GLU A 223 -18.55 21.73 -3.77
C GLU A 223 -19.47 22.95 -3.74
N GLN A 224 -18.94 24.15 -4.05
CA GLN A 224 -19.68 25.42 -4.00
C GLN A 224 -20.69 25.54 -5.15
N ILE A 225 -20.41 24.91 -6.30
CA ILE A 225 -21.27 24.92 -7.49
C ILE A 225 -22.49 24.00 -7.32
N LYS A 226 -22.38 22.90 -6.56
CA LYS A 226 -23.50 21.98 -6.28
C LYS A 226 -24.64 22.62 -5.48
N LYS A 227 -24.42 23.78 -4.86
CA LYS A 227 -25.43 24.52 -4.09
C LYS A 227 -26.27 25.50 -4.92
N ILE A 228 -26.01 25.63 -6.22
CA ILE A 228 -26.82 26.49 -7.10
C ILE A 228 -28.05 25.69 -7.57
N PRO A 229 -29.29 26.11 -7.24
CA PRO A 229 -30.49 25.46 -7.73
C PRO A 229 -30.72 25.87 -9.20
N THR A 230 -30.11 25.15 -10.15
CA THR A 230 -30.48 25.25 -11.56
C THR A 230 -31.53 24.19 -11.92
N ASN A 231 -32.59 24.65 -12.57
CA ASN A 231 -33.78 23.88 -12.95
C ASN A 231 -33.47 22.51 -13.55
N LYS A 232 -34.27 21.51 -13.13
CA LYS A 232 -34.33 20.15 -13.65
C LYS A 232 -34.48 20.16 -15.18
N GLN A 233 -33.39 19.99 -15.90
CA GLN A 233 -33.38 19.31 -17.19
C GLN A 233 -32.23 18.30 -17.20
N GLN A 234 -32.60 17.08 -17.55
CA GLN A 234 -31.75 15.91 -17.68
C GLN A 234 -30.51 16.23 -18.53
N SER A 235 -29.38 16.45 -17.87
CA SER A 235 -28.10 16.06 -18.41
C SER A 235 -27.59 14.92 -17.53
N ASN A 236 -27.42 13.76 -18.16
CA ASN A 236 -26.74 12.63 -17.56
C ASN A 236 -25.45 13.10 -16.88
N GLY A 237 -25.26 12.77 -15.61
CA GLY A 237 -24.06 13.03 -14.83
C GLY A 237 -22.84 12.30 -15.38
N LYS A 238 -22.37 12.72 -16.55
CA LYS A 238 -21.09 12.34 -17.15
C LYS A 238 -20.06 13.39 -16.74
N ASN A 239 -19.36 13.03 -15.67
CA ASN A 239 -17.96 13.33 -15.40
C ASN A 239 -17.51 14.78 -15.62
N ASP A 240 -17.52 15.57 -14.54
CA ASP A 240 -16.41 16.50 -14.32
C ASP A 240 -15.11 15.73 -14.60
N SER A 241 -14.26 16.30 -15.45
CA SER A 241 -13.13 15.66 -16.11
C SER A 241 -12.04 15.22 -15.13
N ASN A 242 -12.30 14.16 -14.36
CA ASN A 242 -11.41 13.66 -13.32
C ASN A 242 -10.19 12.97 -13.96
N VAL A 243 -9.02 13.57 -13.75
CA VAL A 243 -7.73 13.00 -14.13
C VAL A 243 -7.55 11.66 -13.43
N ASN A 244 -7.13 10.63 -14.15
CA ASN A 244 -6.79 9.35 -13.53
C ASN A 244 -5.48 9.50 -12.73
N PHE A 245 -5.55 9.34 -11.41
CA PHE A 245 -4.40 9.40 -10.50
C PHE A 245 -3.78 8.04 -10.19
N VAL A 246 -4.34 6.94 -10.70
CA VAL A 246 -3.82 5.59 -10.45
C VAL A 246 -2.36 5.45 -10.91
N PRO A 247 -1.97 5.74 -12.17
CA PRO A 247 -0.58 5.58 -12.61
C PRO A 247 0.41 6.46 -11.82
N PHE A 248 0.00 7.67 -11.45
CA PHE A 248 0.80 8.61 -10.65
C PHE A 248 1.07 8.05 -9.27
N SER A 249 0.01 7.65 -8.58
CA SER A 249 0.08 7.15 -7.21
C SER A 249 0.86 5.84 -7.14
N GLU A 250 0.74 4.97 -8.14
CA GLU A 250 1.52 3.73 -8.23
C GLU A 250 3.03 4.01 -8.42
N LYS A 251 3.40 4.99 -9.25
CA LYS A 251 4.81 5.43 -9.36
C LYS A 251 5.32 6.03 -8.04
N ILE A 252 4.53 6.89 -7.39
CA ILE A 252 4.89 7.46 -6.08
C ILE A 252 5.07 6.35 -5.04
N LEU A 253 4.20 5.35 -5.02
CA LEU A 253 4.30 4.22 -4.10
C LEU A 253 5.62 3.46 -4.27
N ARG A 254 6.00 3.12 -5.51
CA ARG A 254 7.29 2.44 -5.79
C ARG A 254 8.48 3.27 -5.31
N MET A 255 8.47 4.57 -5.59
CA MET A 255 9.52 5.49 -5.11
C MET A 255 9.55 5.58 -3.58
N THR A 256 8.40 5.64 -2.92
CA THR A 256 8.27 5.75 -1.46
C THR A 256 8.85 4.53 -0.76
N ILE A 257 8.53 3.32 -1.24
CA ILE A 257 9.07 2.09 -0.64
C ILE A 257 10.55 1.93 -0.94
N SER A 258 11.01 2.23 -2.16
CA SER A 258 12.45 2.24 -2.45
C SER A 258 13.20 3.21 -1.55
N PHE A 259 12.63 4.38 -1.27
CA PHE A 259 13.23 5.35 -0.37
C PHE A 259 13.22 4.86 1.07
N TYR A 260 12.12 4.24 1.54
CA TYR A 260 12.06 3.62 2.87
C TYR A 260 13.10 2.52 3.07
N GLU A 261 13.29 1.63 2.09
CA GLU A 261 14.32 0.58 2.13
C GLU A 261 15.73 1.14 2.35
N ASP A 262 16.01 2.32 1.81
CA ASP A 262 17.31 3.01 1.96
C ASP A 262 17.50 3.65 3.35
N VAL A 263 16.41 4.04 4.04
CA VAL A 263 16.49 4.85 5.29
C VAL A 263 15.80 4.20 6.50
N ALA A 264 15.37 2.94 6.40
CA ALA A 264 14.59 2.27 7.44
C ALA A 264 15.26 2.22 8.82
N ASP A 265 16.59 2.15 8.89
CA ASP A 265 17.38 2.11 10.14
C ASP A 265 17.69 3.51 10.70
N ASN A 266 17.16 4.58 10.09
CA ASN A 266 17.38 5.94 10.56
C ASN A 266 16.52 6.22 11.83
N PRO A 267 17.10 6.78 12.91
CA PRO A 267 16.37 7.06 14.15
C PRO A 267 15.11 7.91 13.97
N ALA A 268 15.15 8.94 13.11
CA ALA A 268 14.00 9.81 12.88
C ALA A 268 12.83 9.05 12.22
N VAL A 269 13.14 8.06 11.36
CA VAL A 269 12.15 7.21 10.68
C VAL A 269 11.49 6.26 11.68
N ILE A 270 12.31 5.69 12.58
CA ILE A 270 11.88 4.76 13.64
C ILE A 270 11.01 5.49 14.67
N GLU A 271 11.49 6.59 15.24
CA GLU A 271 10.83 7.34 16.31
C GLU A 271 9.48 7.93 15.88
N ASN A 272 9.33 8.32 14.61
CA ASN A 272 8.08 8.84 14.07
C ASN A 272 7.10 7.76 13.59
N GLY A 273 7.43 6.48 13.77
CA GLY A 273 6.53 5.37 13.39
C GLY A 273 6.28 5.30 11.88
N THR A 274 7.26 5.66 11.05
CA THR A 274 7.08 5.74 9.58
C THR A 274 6.57 4.43 8.98
N LEU A 275 7.08 3.28 9.43
CA LEU A 275 6.61 1.97 9.00
C LEU A 275 5.13 1.75 9.35
N GLN A 276 4.68 2.18 10.52
CA GLN A 276 3.26 2.10 10.90
C GLN A 276 2.40 2.91 9.94
N THR A 277 2.83 4.14 9.59
CA THR A 277 2.09 4.98 8.63
C THR A 277 2.07 4.36 7.23
N ILE A 278 3.17 3.74 6.79
CA ILE A 278 3.21 2.98 5.53
C ILE A 278 2.19 1.85 5.56
N ILE A 279 2.18 1.04 6.64
CA ILE A 279 1.24 -0.08 6.81
C ILE A 279 -0.22 0.43 6.78
N GLN A 280 -0.55 1.48 7.52
CA GLN A 280 -1.88 2.08 7.53
C GLN A 280 -2.30 2.62 6.15
N THR A 281 -1.36 3.18 5.40
CA THR A 281 -1.61 3.68 4.04
C THR A 281 -1.90 2.52 3.09
N LEU A 282 -1.10 1.45 3.16
CA LEU A 282 -1.28 0.25 2.33
C LEU A 282 -2.51 -0.56 2.72
N GLN A 283 -2.93 -0.52 3.98
CA GLN A 283 -4.16 -1.16 4.44
C GLN A 283 -5.38 -0.71 3.63
N VAL A 284 -5.45 0.55 3.20
CA VAL A 284 -6.60 1.07 2.45
C VAL A 284 -6.83 0.28 1.15
N PRO A 285 -5.91 0.26 0.15
CA PRO A 285 -6.09 -0.56 -1.05
C PRO A 285 -6.19 -2.06 -0.75
N LEU A 286 -5.46 -2.58 0.24
CA LEU A 286 -5.48 -4.00 0.58
C LEU A 286 -6.84 -4.46 1.13
N SER A 287 -7.49 -3.65 1.95
CA SER A 287 -8.84 -3.92 2.46
C SER A 287 -9.90 -3.87 1.35
N MET A 288 -9.68 -2.99 0.35
CA MET A 288 -10.58 -2.84 -0.80
C MET A 288 -10.41 -3.98 -1.81
N LYS A 289 -9.18 -4.49 -2.03
CA LYS A 289 -8.83 -5.55 -2.99
C LYS A 289 -9.55 -5.34 -4.33
N TYR A 290 -10.59 -6.11 -4.64
CA TYR A 290 -11.33 -6.01 -5.92
C TYR A 290 -12.13 -4.72 -6.11
N ASN A 291 -12.41 -3.96 -5.04
CA ASN A 291 -13.12 -2.69 -5.09
C ASN A 291 -12.19 -1.49 -5.40
N CYS A 292 -10.89 -1.71 -5.59
CA CYS A 292 -9.97 -0.63 -5.97
C CYS A 292 -10.33 -0.06 -7.36
N PRO A 293 -10.03 1.22 -7.63
CA PRO A 293 -10.25 1.82 -8.95
C PRO A 293 -9.51 1.10 -10.10
N SER A 294 -8.39 0.43 -9.79
CA SER A 294 -7.71 -0.49 -10.69
C SER A 294 -7.27 -1.75 -9.92
N SER A 295 -7.26 -2.89 -10.61
CA SER A 295 -6.73 -4.15 -10.06
C SER A 295 -5.22 -4.10 -9.81
N THR A 296 -4.48 -3.27 -10.55
CA THR A 296 -3.05 -3.05 -10.36
C THR A 296 -2.74 -2.42 -9.00
N THR A 297 -3.66 -1.62 -8.46
CA THR A 297 -3.42 -0.83 -7.25
C THR A 297 -3.24 -1.70 -6.01
N TRP A 298 -4.15 -2.65 -5.76
CA TRP A 298 -4.01 -3.56 -4.61
C TRP A 298 -2.88 -4.57 -4.80
N LYS A 299 -2.64 -5.01 -6.05
CA LYS A 299 -1.54 -5.92 -6.41
C LYS A 299 -0.17 -5.26 -6.18
N LEU A 300 -0.03 -3.98 -6.51
CA LEU A 300 1.17 -3.22 -6.19
C LEU A 300 1.27 -2.93 -4.69
N ALA A 301 0.15 -2.63 -4.02
CA ALA A 301 0.14 -2.37 -2.59
C ALA A 301 0.65 -3.56 -1.78
N ILE A 302 0.25 -4.80 -2.12
CA ILE A 302 0.70 -6.01 -1.42
C ILE A 302 2.18 -6.32 -1.70
N GLU A 303 2.64 -6.13 -2.94
CA GLU A 303 4.06 -6.22 -3.30
C GLU A 303 4.91 -5.24 -2.46
N CYS A 304 4.47 -3.99 -2.38
CA CYS A 304 5.10 -2.93 -1.59
C CYS A 304 5.04 -3.20 -0.09
N PHE A 305 3.94 -3.79 0.40
CA PHE A 305 3.79 -4.20 1.80
C PHE A 305 4.82 -5.27 2.17
N PHE A 306 4.95 -6.33 1.36
CA PHE A 306 5.96 -7.37 1.59
C PHE A 306 7.39 -6.81 1.59
N ARG A 307 7.72 -5.96 0.62
CA ARG A 307 9.02 -5.27 0.57
C ARG A 307 9.30 -4.42 1.81
N SER A 308 8.31 -3.64 2.25
CA SER A 308 8.41 -2.80 3.45
C SER A 308 8.64 -3.64 4.71
N LEU A 309 7.95 -4.77 4.84
CA LEU A 309 8.10 -5.67 5.98
C LEU A 309 9.44 -6.41 5.99
N LYS A 310 9.96 -6.80 4.82
CA LYS A 310 11.26 -7.48 4.71
C LYS A 310 12.39 -6.70 5.41
N VAL A 311 12.42 -5.38 5.24
CA VAL A 311 13.38 -4.51 5.94
C VAL A 311 12.85 -4.08 7.32
N GLY A 312 11.57 -3.70 7.39
CA GLY A 312 10.95 -3.14 8.59
C GLY A 312 10.88 -4.09 9.77
N LEU A 313 10.60 -5.39 9.56
CA LEU A 313 10.55 -6.36 10.66
C LEU A 313 11.91 -6.56 11.32
N VAL A 314 13.00 -6.54 10.55
CA VAL A 314 14.37 -6.65 11.08
C VAL A 314 14.69 -5.46 11.98
N VAL A 315 14.35 -4.25 11.55
CA VAL A 315 14.52 -3.01 12.35
C VAL A 315 13.61 -3.03 13.58
N ALA A 316 12.34 -3.43 13.42
CA ALA A 316 11.37 -3.46 14.50
C ALA A 316 11.75 -4.39 15.66
N ARG A 317 12.37 -5.53 15.35
CA ARG A 317 12.89 -6.46 16.37
C ARG A 317 14.05 -5.86 17.18
N LYS A 318 14.87 -4.99 16.58
CA LYS A 318 15.97 -4.29 17.28
C LYS A 318 15.47 -3.17 18.20
N HIS A 319 14.38 -2.49 17.83
CA HIS A 319 13.86 -1.30 18.52
C HIS A 319 12.45 -1.49 19.10
N ARG A 320 12.24 -2.55 19.89
CA ARG A 320 10.91 -3.04 20.34
C ARG A 320 9.94 -1.94 20.80
N ASN A 321 10.40 -1.00 21.63
CA ASN A 321 9.55 0.04 22.24
C ASN A 321 8.98 1.04 21.22
N ALA A 322 9.73 1.36 20.15
CA ALA A 322 9.29 2.33 19.15
C ALA A 322 8.17 1.79 18.25
N PHE A 323 7.93 0.48 18.27
CA PHE A 323 7.06 -0.21 17.34
C PHE A 323 5.83 -0.86 17.99
N GLU A 324 5.57 -0.59 19.28
CA GLU A 324 4.49 -1.25 20.03
C GLU A 324 3.10 -1.07 19.38
N SER A 325 2.78 0.16 18.94
CA SER A 325 1.52 0.48 18.25
C SER A 325 1.42 -0.12 16.83
N MET A 326 2.56 -0.32 16.17
CA MET A 326 2.64 -0.81 14.78
C MET A 326 2.12 -2.24 14.63
N TRP A 327 2.37 -3.10 15.62
CA TRP A 327 1.94 -4.51 15.58
C TRP A 327 0.41 -4.66 15.48
N THR A 328 -0.35 -3.77 16.13
CA THR A 328 -1.81 -3.78 16.05
C THR A 328 -2.30 -3.50 14.64
N GLU A 329 -1.70 -2.51 13.97
CA GLU A 329 -2.03 -2.16 12.58
C GLU A 329 -1.59 -3.24 11.60
N LEU A 330 -0.44 -3.88 11.87
CA LEU A 330 0.06 -4.98 11.06
C LEU A 330 -0.92 -6.17 11.06
N ALA A 331 -1.37 -6.61 12.24
CA ALA A 331 -2.35 -7.71 12.33
C ALA A 331 -3.68 -7.34 11.64
N LYS A 332 -4.14 -6.10 11.82
CA LYS A 332 -5.36 -5.61 11.18
C LYS A 332 -5.23 -5.60 9.65
N THR A 333 -4.06 -5.21 9.14
CA THR A 333 -3.78 -5.21 7.70
C THR A 333 -3.80 -6.62 7.10
N PHE A 334 -3.23 -7.60 7.80
CA PHE A 334 -3.34 -9.01 7.39
C PHE A 334 -4.80 -9.50 7.37
N ASP A 335 -5.58 -9.22 8.43
CA ASP A 335 -6.98 -9.64 8.49
C ASP A 335 -7.83 -9.00 7.38
N ASP A 336 -7.71 -7.68 7.19
CA ASP A 336 -8.46 -6.93 6.19
C ASP A 336 -8.11 -7.36 4.75
N PHE A 337 -6.84 -7.72 4.49
CA PHE A 337 -6.40 -8.22 3.19
C PHE A 337 -6.90 -9.65 2.93
N LEU A 338 -6.58 -10.58 3.84
CA LEU A 338 -6.85 -12.01 3.68
C LEU A 338 -8.35 -12.33 3.73
N PHE A 339 -9.14 -11.50 4.43
CA PHE A 339 -10.58 -11.66 4.58
C PHE A 339 -11.37 -10.42 4.14
N SER A 340 -10.86 -9.74 3.10
CA SER A 340 -11.55 -8.61 2.47
C SER A 340 -13.01 -8.95 2.14
N LYS A 341 -13.90 -7.98 2.33
CA LYS A 341 -15.32 -8.08 1.99
C LYS A 341 -15.59 -7.91 0.49
N SER A 342 -14.57 -7.58 -0.30
CA SER A 342 -14.71 -7.38 -1.74
C SER A 342 -14.97 -8.71 -2.45
N ILE A 343 -15.86 -8.66 -3.45
CA ILE A 343 -16.25 -9.82 -4.24
C ILE A 343 -15.53 -9.73 -5.57
N PRO A 344 -14.82 -10.78 -6.02
CA PRO A 344 -14.18 -10.77 -7.32
C PRO A 344 -15.23 -10.57 -8.43
N PRO A 345 -14.96 -9.72 -9.43
CA PRO A 345 -15.82 -9.60 -10.61
C PRO A 345 -16.07 -10.95 -11.30
N THR A 346 -17.29 -11.13 -11.82
CA THR A 346 -17.74 -12.40 -12.44
C THR A 346 -16.96 -12.81 -13.69
N ASP A 347 -16.31 -11.83 -14.33
CA ASP A 347 -15.63 -11.96 -15.61
C ASP A 347 -14.13 -12.28 -15.48
N ILE A 348 -13.61 -12.37 -14.24
CA ILE A 348 -12.20 -12.68 -14.00
C ILE A 348 -11.93 -14.14 -14.37
N PRO A 349 -10.87 -14.42 -15.17
CA PRO A 349 -10.49 -15.79 -15.52
C PRO A 349 -10.00 -16.56 -14.29
N ILE A 350 -10.21 -17.88 -14.29
CA ILE A 350 -9.83 -18.76 -13.17
C ILE A 350 -8.32 -18.67 -12.89
N GLU A 351 -7.51 -18.55 -13.93
CA GLU A 351 -6.05 -18.41 -13.83
C GLU A 351 -5.65 -17.11 -13.11
N GLU A 352 -6.46 -16.05 -13.20
CA GLU A 352 -6.22 -14.82 -12.44
C GLU A 352 -6.63 -14.98 -10.97
N LEU A 353 -7.75 -15.66 -10.68
CA LEU A 353 -8.13 -15.98 -9.31
C LEU A 353 -7.08 -16.86 -8.61
N GLN A 354 -6.50 -17.82 -9.32
CA GLN A 354 -5.39 -18.64 -8.80
C GLN A 354 -4.13 -17.82 -8.54
N ARG A 355 -3.81 -16.83 -9.41
CA ARG A 355 -2.70 -15.90 -9.15
C ARG A 355 -2.98 -15.02 -7.94
N ASP A 356 -4.20 -14.55 -7.77
CA ASP A 356 -4.60 -13.77 -6.60
C ASP A 356 -4.55 -14.61 -5.32
N GLU A 357 -4.96 -15.89 -5.37
CA GLU A 357 -4.80 -16.83 -4.26
C GLU A 357 -3.32 -17.07 -3.93
N ALA A 358 -2.44 -17.19 -4.93
CA ALA A 358 -1.01 -17.33 -4.70
C ALA A 358 -0.41 -16.12 -3.95
N ILE A 359 -0.97 -14.92 -4.13
CA ILE A 359 -0.58 -13.73 -3.35
C ILE A 359 -1.08 -13.85 -1.90
N ASP A 360 -2.32 -14.32 -1.68
CA ASP A 360 -2.83 -14.60 -0.33
C ASP A 360 -1.93 -15.63 0.39
N CYS A 361 -1.46 -16.65 -0.34
CA CYS A 361 -0.51 -17.65 0.18
C CYS A 361 0.82 -17.02 0.60
N GLN A 362 1.41 -16.14 -0.22
CA GLN A 362 2.66 -15.43 0.12
C GLN A 362 2.56 -14.65 1.44
N ALA A 363 1.39 -14.08 1.76
CA ALA A 363 1.20 -13.40 3.04
C ALA A 363 1.30 -14.37 4.23
N ILE A 364 0.76 -15.59 4.09
CA ILE A 364 0.89 -16.63 5.11
C ILE A 364 2.32 -17.15 5.19
N GLU A 365 3.02 -17.27 4.08
CA GLU A 365 4.44 -17.66 4.07
C GLU A 365 5.32 -16.64 4.79
N LEU A 366 5.08 -15.34 4.59
CA LEU A 366 5.74 -14.28 5.36
C LEU A 366 5.44 -14.43 6.86
N ILE A 367 4.19 -14.72 7.24
CA ILE A 367 3.85 -15.01 8.64
C ILE A 367 4.65 -16.22 9.17
N ARG A 368 4.69 -17.31 8.40
CA ARG A 368 5.35 -18.57 8.74
C ARG A 368 6.86 -18.44 8.89
N ASP A 369 7.50 -17.71 8.00
CA ASP A 369 8.95 -17.71 7.82
C ASP A 369 9.61 -16.49 8.48
N ASP A 370 8.93 -15.34 8.52
CA ASP A 370 9.50 -14.11 9.09
C ASP A 370 8.85 -13.68 10.41
N ILE A 371 7.59 -14.00 10.70
CA ILE A 371 6.93 -13.50 11.93
C ILE A 371 7.00 -14.52 13.06
N LEU A 372 6.42 -15.71 12.86
CA LEU A 372 6.27 -16.72 13.89
C LEU A 372 7.59 -17.24 14.48
N PRO A 373 8.70 -17.39 13.72
CA PRO A 373 9.98 -17.84 14.30
C PRO A 373 10.55 -16.89 15.35
N HIS A 374 10.08 -15.64 15.39
CA HIS A 374 10.52 -14.60 16.34
C HIS A 374 9.46 -14.24 17.38
N ALA A 375 8.42 -15.06 17.56
CA ALA A 375 7.26 -14.74 18.40
C ALA A 375 7.61 -14.40 19.86
N ASN A 376 8.70 -14.93 20.40
CA ASN A 376 9.19 -14.63 21.75
C ASN A 376 9.57 -13.16 21.98
N VAL A 377 9.93 -12.42 20.92
CA VAL A 377 10.30 -11.00 21.00
C VAL A 377 9.11 -10.09 20.60
N LEU A 378 8.02 -10.66 20.11
CA LEU A 378 6.86 -9.91 19.63
C LEU A 378 5.82 -9.72 20.76
N PRO A 379 4.88 -8.76 20.63
CA PRO A 379 3.77 -8.63 21.59
C PRO A 379 2.84 -9.85 21.54
N GLU A 380 2.45 -10.37 22.70
CA GLU A 380 1.55 -11.54 22.77
C GLU A 380 0.19 -11.27 22.11
N THR A 381 -0.36 -10.06 22.31
CA THR A 381 -1.62 -9.63 21.69
C THR A 381 -1.58 -9.69 20.15
N PHE A 382 -0.41 -9.44 19.57
CA PHE A 382 -0.20 -9.55 18.12
C PHE A 382 -0.16 -11.02 17.69
N ILE A 383 0.59 -11.87 18.39
CA ILE A 383 0.67 -13.31 18.09
C ILE A 383 -0.71 -13.97 18.19
N THR A 384 -1.48 -13.65 19.22
CA THR A 384 -2.86 -14.13 19.38
C THR A 384 -3.73 -13.76 18.17
N LYS A 385 -3.63 -12.53 17.65
CA LYS A 385 -4.36 -12.12 16.44
C LYS A 385 -3.91 -12.88 15.20
N ILE A 386 -2.60 -13.10 15.02
CA ILE A 386 -2.06 -13.88 13.92
C ILE A 386 -2.55 -15.34 13.97
N LEU A 387 -2.57 -15.97 15.15
CA LEU A 387 -3.10 -17.32 15.32
C LEU A 387 -4.60 -17.38 14.99
N ASN A 388 -5.38 -16.36 15.37
CA ASN A 388 -6.80 -16.26 14.98
C ASN A 388 -6.99 -16.13 13.47
N ILE A 389 -6.12 -15.35 12.79
CA ILE A 389 -6.11 -15.22 11.32
C ILE A 389 -5.83 -16.58 10.66
N LEU A 390 -4.80 -17.31 11.13
CA LEU A 390 -4.47 -18.64 10.62
C LEU A 390 -5.60 -19.65 10.87
N ASN A 391 -6.22 -19.61 12.05
CA ASN A 391 -7.37 -20.46 12.37
C ASN A 391 -8.55 -20.18 11.43
N ARG A 392 -8.94 -18.90 11.28
CA ARG A 392 -10.00 -18.48 10.35
C ARG A 392 -9.68 -18.90 8.90
N GLY A 393 -8.43 -18.75 8.48
CA GLY A 393 -7.97 -19.17 7.16
C GLY A 393 -8.03 -20.68 6.95
N SER A 394 -7.67 -21.48 7.96
CA SER A 394 -7.73 -22.93 7.90
C SER A 394 -9.16 -23.49 7.77
N ILE A 395 -10.14 -22.77 8.34
CA ILE A 395 -11.56 -23.13 8.27
C ILE A 395 -12.21 -22.65 6.95
N TYR A 396 -11.59 -21.71 6.25
CA TYR A 396 -12.17 -21.06 5.07
C TYR A 396 -12.39 -21.99 3.87
N SER A 397 -11.74 -23.17 3.82
CA SER A 397 -12.06 -24.22 2.83
C SER A 397 -13.37 -24.97 3.13
N CYS A 398 -13.94 -24.79 4.33
CA CYS A 398 -15.05 -25.60 4.87
C CYS A 398 -16.29 -24.77 5.29
N ALA A 399 -16.22 -23.44 5.33
CA ALA A 399 -17.22 -22.59 6.02
C ALA A 399 -18.16 -21.74 5.13
N THR A 400 -18.39 -22.12 3.87
CA THR A 400 -19.47 -21.49 3.11
C THR A 400 -20.78 -22.25 3.32
N ASP A 401 -21.53 -21.86 4.35
CA ASP A 401 -22.84 -22.42 4.72
C ASP A 401 -23.96 -22.20 3.68
N ASN A 402 -23.71 -21.53 2.55
CA ASN A 402 -24.70 -21.31 1.49
C ASN A 402 -24.11 -21.67 0.11
N PHE A 403 -24.03 -22.98 -0.16
CA PHE A 403 -23.38 -23.56 -1.34
C PHE A 403 -24.37 -23.83 -2.50
N ILE A 404 -25.25 -22.88 -2.80
CA ILE A 404 -26.24 -23.02 -3.89
C ILE A 404 -25.69 -22.51 -5.23
N ASP A 405 -24.64 -21.69 -5.24
CA ASP A 405 -24.15 -21.04 -6.47
C ASP A 405 -22.83 -21.61 -6.99
N ILE A 406 -22.70 -21.73 -8.33
CA ILE A 406 -21.48 -22.10 -9.06
C ILE A 406 -20.31 -21.15 -8.71
N ASP A 407 -20.62 -19.93 -8.30
CA ASP A 407 -19.67 -18.94 -7.79
C ASP A 407 -19.00 -19.34 -6.46
N SER A 408 -19.60 -20.25 -5.69
CA SER A 408 -19.06 -20.73 -4.41
C SER A 408 -17.84 -21.64 -4.64
N ALA A 409 -17.84 -22.41 -5.73
CA ALA A 409 -16.71 -23.26 -6.12
C ALA A 409 -15.54 -22.43 -6.70
N ARG A 410 -15.83 -21.31 -7.37
CA ARG A 410 -14.82 -20.35 -7.84
C ARG A 410 -14.11 -19.60 -6.70
N ARG A 411 -14.64 -19.65 -5.48
CA ARG A 411 -14.15 -18.96 -4.28
C ARG A 411 -13.35 -19.85 -3.32
N LEU A 412 -13.22 -21.14 -3.62
CA LEU A 412 -12.50 -22.08 -2.77
C LEU A 412 -10.99 -21.82 -2.88
N ARG A 413 -10.44 -21.06 -1.93
CA ARG A 413 -9.00 -20.84 -1.76
C ARG A 413 -8.36 -22.05 -1.06
N GLU A 414 -8.33 -23.19 -1.76
CA GLU A 414 -7.87 -24.47 -1.23
C GLU A 414 -6.41 -24.44 -0.78
N GLU A 415 -5.51 -23.86 -1.59
CA GLU A 415 -4.08 -23.83 -1.27
C GLU A 415 -3.79 -22.85 -0.12
N PHE A 416 -4.46 -21.70 -0.13
CA PHE A 416 -4.40 -20.76 1.00
C PHE A 416 -4.81 -21.41 2.32
N SER A 417 -5.93 -22.15 2.32
CA SER A 417 -6.45 -22.82 3.53
C SER A 417 -5.48 -23.89 4.01
N LYS A 418 -4.90 -24.65 3.08
CA LYS A 418 -3.87 -25.66 3.37
C LYS A 418 -2.62 -25.04 4.00
N ILE A 419 -2.08 -23.94 3.46
CA ILE A 419 -0.89 -23.29 4.01
C ILE A 419 -1.17 -22.66 5.39
N CYS A 420 -2.35 -22.06 5.60
CA CYS A 420 -2.76 -21.57 6.92
C CYS A 420 -2.73 -22.70 7.96
N PHE A 421 -3.27 -23.84 7.58
CA PHE A 421 -3.36 -25.01 8.43
C PHE A 421 -2.00 -25.64 8.75
N GLU A 422 -1.15 -25.85 7.74
CA GLU A 422 0.21 -26.34 7.92
C GLU A 422 1.05 -25.42 8.81
N THR A 423 0.90 -24.11 8.65
CA THR A 423 1.59 -23.09 9.45
C THR A 423 1.15 -23.13 10.91
N LEU A 424 -0.16 -23.23 11.16
CA LEU A 424 -0.73 -23.34 12.50
C LEU A 424 -0.23 -24.58 13.23
N LEU A 425 -0.20 -25.74 12.55
CA LEU A 425 0.34 -26.98 13.11
C LEU A 425 1.84 -26.89 13.42
N LYS A 426 2.63 -26.39 12.46
CA LYS A 426 4.08 -26.25 12.63
C LYS A 426 4.40 -25.43 13.88
N TYR A 427 3.68 -24.33 14.10
CA TYR A 427 3.89 -23.49 15.28
C TYR A 427 3.32 -24.11 16.57
N SER A 428 2.22 -24.85 16.48
CA SER A 428 1.62 -25.58 17.63
C SER A 428 2.58 -26.57 18.30
N PHE A 429 3.48 -27.18 17.51
CA PHE A 429 4.33 -28.29 17.98
C PHE A 429 5.79 -27.92 18.22
N ILE A 430 6.22 -26.73 17.80
CA ILE A 430 7.62 -26.28 17.94
C ILE A 430 7.85 -25.51 19.24
N ASN A 431 6.83 -24.86 19.81
CA ASN A 431 6.96 -24.15 21.08
C ASN A 431 6.67 -25.06 22.29
N ASP A 432 7.53 -26.05 22.50
CA ASP A 432 7.67 -26.65 23.82
C ASP A 432 8.49 -25.69 24.71
N SER A 433 7.92 -25.31 25.85
CA SER A 433 8.56 -24.71 27.05
C SER A 433 8.54 -23.19 27.32
N SER A 434 8.11 -22.30 26.42
CA SER A 434 8.11 -20.84 26.76
C SER A 434 7.01 -19.96 26.16
N SER A 435 6.05 -20.49 25.39
CA SER A 435 4.92 -19.70 24.90
C SER A 435 3.82 -19.58 25.95
N SER A 436 3.23 -18.40 26.12
CA SER A 436 2.11 -18.17 27.04
C SER A 436 0.98 -19.19 26.82
N ASN A 437 0.46 -19.74 27.91
CA ASN A 437 -0.57 -20.80 27.91
C ASN A 437 -1.75 -20.46 26.98
N ASP A 438 -2.14 -19.20 26.90
CA ASP A 438 -3.26 -18.71 26.08
C ASP A 438 -3.07 -18.99 24.59
N ASN A 439 -1.86 -18.86 24.05
CA ASN A 439 -1.59 -19.11 22.63
C ASN A 439 -1.70 -20.60 22.28
N LEU A 440 -1.17 -21.47 23.14
CA LEU A 440 -1.31 -22.92 23.00
C LEU A 440 -2.77 -23.35 23.15
N VAL A 441 -3.51 -22.72 24.05
CA VAL A 441 -4.95 -22.95 24.25
C VAL A 441 -5.74 -22.56 23.00
N ILE A 442 -5.48 -21.42 22.37
CA ILE A 442 -6.16 -21.00 21.13
C ILE A 442 -5.91 -22.02 20.01
N THR A 443 -4.65 -22.45 19.84
CA THR A 443 -4.29 -23.45 18.84
C THR A 443 -4.95 -24.81 19.12
N ARG A 444 -5.01 -25.24 20.39
CA ARG A 444 -5.70 -26.47 20.80
C ARG A 444 -7.21 -26.39 20.54
N LEU A 445 -7.84 -25.28 20.89
CA LEU A 445 -9.26 -25.02 20.63
C LEU A 445 -9.56 -25.01 19.13
N ALA A 446 -8.67 -24.45 18.32
CA ALA A 446 -8.76 -24.47 16.86
C ALA A 446 -8.69 -25.90 16.30
N LEU A 447 -7.71 -26.70 16.74
CA LEU A 447 -7.57 -28.10 16.32
C LEU A 447 -8.78 -28.94 16.71
N SER A 448 -9.27 -28.80 17.94
CA SER A 448 -10.48 -29.50 18.38
C SER A 448 -11.74 -29.04 17.64
N SER A 449 -11.90 -27.74 17.39
CA SER A 449 -13.02 -27.22 16.60
C SER A 449 -13.00 -27.77 15.17
N MET A 450 -11.83 -27.80 14.54
CA MET A 450 -11.67 -28.34 13.19
C MET A 450 -11.93 -29.85 13.14
N LEU A 451 -11.38 -30.64 14.08
CA LEU A 451 -11.63 -32.08 14.18
C LEU A 451 -13.12 -32.39 14.38
N ASN A 452 -13.80 -31.63 15.26
CA ASN A 452 -15.25 -31.75 15.46
C ASN A 452 -16.03 -31.41 14.19
N ARG A 453 -15.65 -30.35 13.47
CA ARG A 453 -16.28 -29.99 12.21
C ARG A 453 -16.07 -31.04 11.13
N CYS A 454 -14.85 -31.59 11.00
CA CYS A 454 -14.58 -32.73 10.12
C CYS A 454 -15.49 -33.92 10.47
N LYS A 455 -15.66 -34.22 11.76
CA LYS A 455 -16.56 -35.28 12.23
C LYS A 455 -18.00 -35.04 11.77
N GLU A 456 -18.53 -33.83 11.98
CA GLU A 456 -19.88 -33.47 11.58
C GLU A 456 -20.09 -33.61 10.06
N ILE A 457 -19.13 -33.14 9.26
CA ILE A 457 -19.22 -33.22 7.79
C ILE A 457 -19.19 -34.67 7.33
N LEU A 458 -18.28 -35.50 7.86
CA LEU A 458 -18.20 -36.94 7.56
C LEU A 458 -19.51 -37.66 7.94
N GLN A 459 -20.01 -37.43 9.15
CA GLN A 459 -21.25 -38.05 9.64
C GLN A 459 -22.46 -37.63 8.80
N LYS A 460 -22.58 -36.34 8.51
CA LYS A 460 -23.66 -35.81 7.70
C LYS A 460 -23.55 -36.32 6.26
N TYR A 461 -22.35 -36.45 5.69
CA TYR A 461 -22.14 -37.00 4.34
C TYR A 461 -22.58 -38.48 4.28
N ALA A 462 -22.14 -39.29 5.25
CA ALA A 462 -22.54 -40.69 5.36
C ALA A 462 -24.07 -40.85 5.54
N HIS A 463 -24.68 -39.95 6.31
CA HIS A 463 -26.13 -39.92 6.48
C HIS A 463 -26.86 -39.54 5.19
N ASP A 464 -26.40 -38.48 4.51
CA ASP A 464 -26.98 -38.01 3.25
C ASP A 464 -26.88 -39.10 2.17
N GLU A 465 -25.73 -39.77 2.03
CA GLU A 465 -25.55 -40.92 1.12
C GLU A 465 -26.56 -42.04 1.40
N ARG A 466 -26.74 -42.40 2.68
CA ARG A 466 -27.70 -43.46 3.08
C ARG A 466 -29.13 -43.12 2.68
N LEU A 467 -29.53 -41.85 2.77
CA LEU A 467 -30.86 -41.39 2.40
C LEU A 467 -31.06 -41.30 0.88
N HIS A 468 -30.03 -40.91 0.13
CA HIS A 468 -30.10 -40.71 -1.33
C HIS A 468 -29.89 -42.01 -2.14
N GLY A 469 -29.36 -43.06 -1.51
CA GLY A 469 -29.23 -44.39 -2.11
C GLY A 469 -28.30 -44.38 -3.32
N LYS A 470 -28.86 -44.55 -4.53
CA LYS A 470 -28.08 -44.58 -5.79
C LYS A 470 -27.97 -43.22 -6.50
N CYS A 471 -28.68 -42.20 -6.02
CA CYS A 471 -28.61 -40.88 -6.63
C CYS A 471 -27.35 -40.14 -6.15
N PRO A 472 -26.53 -39.59 -7.05
CA PRO A 472 -25.34 -38.86 -6.66
C PRO A 472 -25.72 -37.61 -5.86
N LEU A 473 -25.03 -37.37 -4.76
CA LEU A 473 -25.22 -36.17 -3.94
C LEU A 473 -24.90 -34.90 -4.75
N PRO A 474 -25.48 -33.75 -4.37
CA PRO A 474 -25.16 -32.46 -5.00
C PRO A 474 -23.65 -32.20 -5.04
N ARG A 475 -23.16 -31.66 -6.17
CA ARG A 475 -21.73 -31.29 -6.35
C ARG A 475 -21.13 -30.48 -5.19
N PRO A 476 -21.85 -29.55 -4.54
CA PRO A 476 -21.32 -28.85 -3.39
C PRO A 476 -21.00 -29.78 -2.22
N ARG A 477 -21.84 -30.80 -2.00
CA ARG A 477 -21.69 -31.76 -0.90
C ARG A 477 -20.49 -32.69 -1.11
N THR A 478 -20.25 -33.08 -2.36
CA THR A 478 -19.08 -33.89 -2.73
C THR A 478 -17.78 -33.08 -2.68
N ALA A 479 -17.81 -31.79 -3.06
CA ALA A 479 -16.67 -30.89 -2.93
C ALA A 479 -16.28 -30.63 -1.46
N GLU A 480 -17.27 -30.38 -0.59
CA GLU A 480 -17.07 -30.21 0.86
C GLU A 480 -16.41 -31.46 1.48
N MET A 481 -16.88 -32.65 1.11
CA MET A 481 -16.30 -33.92 1.55
C MET A 481 -14.84 -34.09 1.11
N ILE A 482 -14.52 -33.78 -0.15
CA ILE A 482 -13.14 -33.86 -0.68
C ILE A 482 -12.22 -32.89 0.07
N SER A 483 -12.67 -31.67 0.33
CA SER A 483 -11.93 -30.65 1.08
C SER A 483 -11.61 -31.13 2.51
N VAL A 484 -12.59 -31.70 3.21
CA VAL A 484 -12.40 -32.27 4.56
C VAL A 484 -11.41 -33.44 4.56
N LEU A 485 -11.50 -34.35 3.59
CA LEU A 485 -10.59 -35.50 3.51
C LEU A 485 -9.14 -35.05 3.24
N LYS A 486 -8.94 -34.09 2.33
CA LYS A 486 -7.61 -33.49 2.10
C LYS A 486 -7.07 -32.81 3.37
N ALA A 487 -7.91 -32.06 4.07
CA ALA A 487 -7.53 -31.42 5.34
C ALA A 487 -7.15 -32.44 6.42
N LEU A 488 -7.93 -33.52 6.57
CA LEU A 488 -7.63 -34.62 7.51
C LEU A 488 -6.33 -35.34 7.17
N SER A 489 -6.10 -35.66 5.89
CA SER A 489 -4.86 -36.30 5.45
C SER A 489 -3.63 -35.43 5.78
N THR A 490 -3.75 -34.12 5.56
CA THR A 490 -2.72 -33.13 5.91
C THR A 490 -2.52 -33.05 7.43
N LEU A 491 -3.61 -33.04 8.21
CA LEU A 491 -3.57 -33.00 9.68
C LEU A 491 -2.83 -34.22 10.24
N ILE A 492 -3.21 -35.41 9.80
CA ILE A 492 -2.58 -36.66 10.25
C ILE A 492 -1.10 -36.67 9.84
N GLY A 493 -0.80 -36.27 8.61
CA GLY A 493 0.58 -36.17 8.11
C GLY A 493 1.45 -35.19 8.90
N ALA A 494 0.88 -34.11 9.42
CA ALA A 494 1.58 -33.14 10.26
C ALA A 494 1.71 -33.59 11.71
N LEU A 495 0.66 -34.15 12.31
CA LEU A 495 0.68 -34.74 13.66
C LEU A 495 1.73 -35.84 13.80
N LYS A 496 1.98 -36.61 12.74
CA LYS A 496 3.06 -37.62 12.69
C LYS A 496 4.46 -37.03 12.72
N ARG A 497 4.65 -35.84 12.13
CA ARG A 497 5.94 -35.15 12.06
C ARG A 497 6.25 -34.38 13.34
N ALA A 498 5.23 -34.12 14.17
CA ALA A 498 5.38 -33.49 15.47
C ALA A 498 6.03 -34.44 16.50
N PRO A 499 6.84 -33.92 17.44
CA PRO A 499 7.33 -34.70 18.56
C PRO A 499 6.16 -35.27 19.38
N LYS A 500 6.28 -36.53 19.85
CA LYS A 500 5.17 -37.27 20.48
C LYS A 500 4.68 -36.63 21.79
N ASP A 501 5.52 -35.84 22.44
CA ASP A 501 5.22 -35.20 23.73
C ASP A 501 4.51 -33.83 23.59
N SER A 502 4.52 -33.22 22.39
CA SER A 502 3.94 -31.87 22.17
C SER A 502 2.46 -31.87 21.79
N VAL A 503 1.89 -33.05 21.53
CA VAL A 503 0.48 -33.21 21.14
C VAL A 503 -0.32 -33.73 22.34
N GLU A 504 -1.40 -33.04 22.72
CA GLU A 504 -2.30 -33.53 23.76
C GLU A 504 -2.95 -34.86 23.39
N ILE A 505 -3.08 -35.74 24.39
CA ILE A 505 -3.80 -37.02 24.28
C ILE A 505 -5.24 -36.82 23.78
N ASN A 506 -5.91 -35.72 24.14
CA ASN A 506 -7.28 -35.46 23.72
C ASN A 506 -7.42 -35.24 22.20
N ILE A 507 -6.42 -34.62 21.56
CA ILE A 507 -6.39 -34.43 20.10
C ILE A 507 -6.24 -35.79 19.41
N TRP A 508 -5.38 -36.67 19.95
CA TRP A 508 -5.27 -38.05 19.47
C TRP A 508 -6.57 -38.83 19.63
N HIS A 509 -7.27 -38.69 20.76
CA HIS A 509 -8.57 -39.33 20.96
C HIS A 509 -9.61 -38.84 19.96
N GLN A 510 -9.70 -37.53 19.71
CA GLN A 510 -10.61 -36.96 18.72
C GLN A 510 -10.28 -37.46 17.32
N LEU A 511 -9.00 -37.52 16.96
CA LEU A 511 -8.55 -38.05 15.67
C LEU A 511 -8.92 -39.54 15.51
N ILE A 512 -8.59 -40.38 16.50
CA ILE A 512 -8.94 -41.81 16.46
C ILE A 512 -10.45 -42.01 16.36
N ALA A 513 -11.24 -41.17 17.03
CA ALA A 513 -12.71 -41.21 16.97
C ALA A 513 -13.29 -40.87 15.59
N LEU A 514 -12.51 -40.29 14.66
CA LEU A 514 -12.94 -40.07 13.27
C LEU A 514 -12.81 -41.32 12.40
N TYR A 515 -11.99 -42.29 12.80
CA TYR A 515 -11.72 -43.49 11.99
C TYR A 515 -13.00 -44.26 11.62
N PRO A 516 -13.95 -44.55 12.55
CA PRO A 516 -15.20 -45.21 12.20
C PRO A 516 -16.02 -44.43 11.15
N CYS A 517 -16.08 -43.10 11.27
CA CYS A 517 -16.80 -42.25 10.32
C CYS A 517 -16.18 -42.29 8.93
N LEU A 518 -14.84 -42.35 8.83
CA LEU A 518 -14.15 -42.50 7.54
C LEU A 518 -14.46 -43.85 6.87
N VAL A 519 -14.50 -44.93 7.65
CA VAL A 519 -14.85 -46.27 7.15
C VAL A 519 -16.28 -46.29 6.63
N GLU A 520 -17.23 -45.68 7.35
CA GLU A 520 -18.63 -45.55 6.90
C GLU A 520 -18.76 -44.82 5.55
N CYS A 521 -17.84 -43.90 5.24
CA CYS A 521 -17.87 -43.14 3.99
C CYS A 521 -17.28 -43.90 2.78
N THR A 522 -16.60 -45.04 2.97
CA THR A 522 -15.97 -45.80 1.88
C THR A 522 -16.95 -46.38 0.86
N THR A 523 -18.24 -46.45 1.20
CA THR A 523 -19.29 -46.93 0.30
C THR A 523 -19.76 -45.86 -0.70
N SER A 524 -19.11 -44.68 -0.72
CA SER A 524 -19.44 -43.61 -1.67
C SER A 524 -19.34 -44.11 -3.12
N PRO A 525 -20.32 -43.77 -3.99
CA PRO A 525 -20.26 -44.10 -5.41
C PRO A 525 -19.27 -43.22 -6.20
N SER A 526 -18.72 -42.16 -5.58
CA SER A 526 -17.81 -41.23 -6.24
C SER A 526 -16.36 -41.71 -6.19
N PRO A 527 -15.71 -41.97 -7.35
CA PRO A 527 -14.32 -42.45 -7.38
C PRO A 527 -13.33 -41.43 -6.80
N GLN A 528 -13.61 -40.13 -6.94
CA GLN A 528 -12.77 -39.06 -6.39
C GLN A 528 -12.79 -39.07 -4.85
N ILE A 529 -13.97 -39.27 -4.26
CA ILE A 529 -14.13 -39.37 -2.80
C ILE A 529 -13.48 -40.65 -2.30
N CYS A 530 -13.69 -41.79 -2.97
CA CYS A 530 -13.05 -43.04 -2.61
C CYS A 530 -11.52 -42.95 -2.61
N ASN A 531 -10.93 -42.28 -3.61
CA ASN A 531 -9.49 -42.04 -3.65
C ASN A 531 -9.03 -41.15 -2.47
N ALA A 532 -9.72 -40.05 -2.19
CA ALA A 532 -9.40 -39.18 -1.06
C ALA A 532 -9.56 -39.87 0.32
N ILE A 533 -10.59 -40.72 0.48
CA ILE A 533 -10.78 -41.55 1.68
C ILE A 533 -9.64 -42.54 1.80
N LYS A 534 -9.27 -43.21 0.71
CA LYS A 534 -8.17 -44.17 0.67
C LYS A 534 -6.85 -43.51 1.10
N ASP A 535 -6.53 -42.33 0.56
CA ASP A 535 -5.34 -41.57 0.93
C ASP A 535 -5.35 -41.21 2.42
N THR A 536 -6.51 -40.79 2.95
CA THR A 536 -6.67 -40.46 4.37
C THR A 536 -6.54 -41.69 5.26
N LEU A 537 -7.13 -42.83 4.90
CA LEU A 537 -7.03 -44.09 5.65
C LEU A 537 -5.60 -44.64 5.64
N HIS A 538 -4.85 -44.49 4.54
CA HIS A 538 -3.43 -44.81 4.51
C HIS A 538 -2.63 -43.97 5.52
N GLN A 539 -3.07 -42.74 5.82
CA GLN A 539 -2.47 -41.97 6.90
C GLN A 539 -2.78 -42.56 8.29
N TYR A 540 -3.89 -43.26 8.51
CA TYR A 540 -4.15 -43.93 9.79
C TYR A 540 -3.31 -45.19 10.03
N PHE A 541 -2.83 -45.86 8.97
CA PHE A 541 -2.03 -47.09 9.10
C PHE A 541 -0.87 -46.97 10.10
N THR A 542 -0.19 -45.83 10.10
CA THR A 542 0.97 -45.58 10.97
C THR A 542 0.59 -45.33 12.43
N LEU A 543 -0.67 -44.95 12.70
CA LEU A 543 -1.22 -44.81 14.05
C LEU A 543 -1.61 -46.16 14.66
N LEU A 544 -1.79 -47.19 13.83
CA LEU A 544 -2.11 -48.55 14.23
C LEU A 544 -0.85 -49.40 14.51
N THR A 545 0.29 -48.75 14.81
CA THR A 545 1.54 -49.45 15.08
C THR A 545 1.49 -50.18 16.43
N PRO A 546 1.99 -51.43 16.50
CA PRO A 546 2.06 -52.16 17.76
C PRO A 546 2.96 -51.40 18.75
N PRO A 547 2.64 -51.40 20.07
CA PRO A 547 3.44 -50.71 21.05
C PRO A 547 4.91 -51.17 20.97
N PRO A 548 5.89 -50.24 21.12
CA PRO A 548 7.29 -50.60 21.05
C PRO A 548 7.58 -51.66 22.11
N SER A 549 8.18 -52.79 21.69
CA SER A 549 8.57 -53.84 22.62
C SER A 549 9.49 -53.24 23.68
N VAL A 550 9.06 -53.25 24.93
CA VAL A 550 9.90 -52.91 26.08
C VAL A 550 11.13 -53.82 26.00
N ARG A 551 12.30 -53.25 25.74
CA ARG A 551 13.61 -53.90 25.87
C ARG A 551 14.38 -53.23 26.96
#